data_AF-A0A9D2VE64-F1
#
_entry.id   AF-A0A9D2VE64-F1
#
_cell.length_a   1.000
_cell.length_b   1.000
_cell.length_c   1.000
_cell.angle_alpha   90.00
_cell.angle_beta   90.00
_cell.angle_gamma   90.00
#
_symmetry.space_group_name_H-M   'P 1'
#
loop_
_entity.id
_entity.type
_entity.pdbx_description
1 polymer ?
#
loop_
_entity_poly.entity_id
_entity_poly.type
_entity_poly.pdbx_seq_one_letter_code
_entity_poly.pdbx_strand_id
1 'polypeptide(L)'
;DWLALVVLAVFIVYLTRYAAEVAGMSWNSHSTANTLLGTPLWIPQMLWVAGLVWLCVVLALMLLRASLALVTGDIEQVRAICGMRTAKEEASEEAEAGKRIVQMEQQ
;
A
#
# COMPACT_ATOMS: atom_id res chain seq x y z
N ASP A 1 3.61 12.71 4.81
CA ASP A 1 3.56 11.26 4.46
C ASP A 1 3.34 10.31 5.63
N TRP A 2 4.10 10.38 6.73
CA TRP A 2 3.93 9.42 7.85
C TRP A 2 2.48 9.33 8.38
N LEU A 3 1.82 10.48 8.64
CA LEU A 3 0.43 10.49 9.10
C LEU A 3 -0.54 9.87 8.09
N ALA A 4 -0.33 10.12 6.79
CA ALA A 4 -1.15 9.51 5.74
C ALA A 4 -0.99 7.98 5.71
N LEU A 5 0.24 7.50 5.89
CA LEU A 5 0.57 6.08 6.04
C LEU A 5 -0.12 5.45 7.26
N VAL A 6 -0.14 6.14 8.40
CA VAL A 6 -0.86 5.69 9.61
C VAL A 6 -2.36 5.58 9.35
N VAL A 7 -2.98 6.63 8.80
CA VAL A 7 -4.42 6.65 8.52
C VAL A 7 -4.79 5.55 7.52
N LEU A 8 -4.00 5.36 6.46
CA LEU A 8 -4.20 4.30 5.49
C LEU A 8 -4.08 2.91 6.13
N ALA A 9 -3.07 2.69 6.98
CA ALA A 9 -2.88 1.42 7.68
C ALA A 9 -4.09 1.08 8.56
N VAL A 10 -4.59 2.04 9.34
CA VAL A 10 -5.79 1.85 10.16
C VAL A 10 -7.00 1.51 9.28
N PHE A 11 -7.23 2.27 8.20
CA PHE A 11 -8.33 2.02 7.28
C PHE A 11 -8.28 0.61 6.68
N ILE A 12 -7.11 0.19 6.17
CA ILE A 12 -6.94 -1.12 5.54
C ILE A 12 -7.10 -2.26 6.55
N VAL A 13 -6.67 -2.10 7.81
CA VAL A 13 -6.90 -3.09 8.86
C VAL A 13 -8.41 -3.28 9.11
N TYR A 14 -9.17 -2.19 9.23
CA TYR A 14 -10.64 -2.29 9.38
C TYR A 14 -11.30 -2.93 8.16
N LEU A 15 -10.91 -2.51 6.95
CA LEU A 15 -11.43 -3.10 5.71
C LEU A 15 -11.17 -4.61 5.65
N THR A 16 -9.96 -5.03 6.01
CA THR A 16 -9.54 -6.45 6.03
C THR A 16 -10.38 -7.25 7.02
N ARG A 17 -10.68 -6.69 8.20
CA ARG A 17 -11.52 -7.33 9.21
C ARG A 17 -12.92 -7.59 8.68
N TYR A 18 -13.58 -6.57 8.12
CA TYR A 18 -14.93 -6.72 7.56
C TYR A 18 -14.95 -7.63 6.33
N ALA A 19 -13.91 -7.59 5.49
CA ALA A 19 -13.77 -8.52 4.36
C ALA A 19 -13.70 -9.98 4.82
N ALA A 20 -12.95 -10.26 5.88
CA ALA A 20 -12.84 -11.59 6.46
C ALA A 20 -14.17 -12.07 7.06
N GLU A 21 -14.90 -11.18 7.75
CA GLU A 21 -16.25 -11.48 8.26
C GLU A 21 -17.22 -11.88 7.13
N VAL A 22 -17.22 -11.12 6.02
CA VAL A 22 -18.05 -11.43 4.85
C VAL A 22 -17.66 -12.76 4.21
N ALA A 23 -16.37 -13.04 4.04
CA ALA A 23 -15.90 -14.29 3.48
C ALA A 23 -16.30 -15.50 4.36
N GLY A 24 -16.18 -15.36 5.69
CA GLY A 24 -16.63 -16.37 6.66
C GLY A 24 -18.15 -16.59 6.64
N MET A 25 -18.94 -15.52 6.50
CA MET A 25 -20.39 -15.63 6.36
C MET A 25 -20.80 -16.36 5.08
N SER A 26 -20.14 -16.09 3.95
CA SER A 26 -20.37 -16.81 2.69
C SER A 26 -20.01 -18.28 2.77
N TRP A 27 -18.93 -18.62 3.50
CA TRP A 27 -18.54 -20.00 3.76
C TRP A 27 -19.63 -20.73 4.56
N ASN A 28 -20.08 -20.15 5.68
CA ASN A 28 -21.08 -20.77 6.55
C ASN A 28 -22.45 -20.92 5.87
N SER A 29 -22.83 -19.95 5.04
CA SER A 29 -24.14 -19.89 4.40
C SER A 29 -24.24 -20.70 3.10
N HIS A 30 -23.15 -21.38 2.68
CA HIS A 30 -23.05 -22.05 1.36
C HIS A 30 -23.50 -21.12 0.21
N SER A 31 -23.22 -19.82 0.33
CA SER A 31 -23.70 -18.82 -0.62
C SER A 31 -23.10 -19.09 -2.00
N THR A 32 -23.96 -19.43 -2.95
CA THR A 32 -23.62 -19.61 -4.36
C THR A 32 -24.05 -18.38 -5.16
N ALA A 33 -23.34 -18.09 -6.25
CA ALA A 33 -23.79 -17.06 -7.18
C ALA A 33 -25.18 -17.42 -7.74
N ASN A 34 -26.07 -16.43 -7.91
CA ASN A 34 -27.43 -16.59 -8.49
C ASN A 34 -27.43 -17.01 -9.99
N THR A 35 -26.28 -17.44 -10.52
CA THR A 35 -26.12 -17.86 -11.91
C THR A 35 -26.25 -19.38 -12.03
N LEU A 36 -26.61 -19.88 -13.22
CA LEU A 36 -26.81 -21.31 -13.53
C LEU A 36 -25.64 -22.23 -13.12
N LEU A 37 -24.45 -21.68 -12.92
CA LEU A 37 -23.23 -22.43 -12.57
C LEU A 37 -22.99 -22.55 -11.06
N GLY A 38 -23.75 -21.82 -10.22
CA GLY A 38 -23.73 -21.96 -8.75
C GLY A 38 -22.34 -21.93 -8.13
N THR A 39 -21.44 -21.07 -8.62
CA THR A 39 -20.06 -21.06 -8.14
C THR A 39 -20.00 -20.57 -6.68
N PRO A 40 -19.23 -21.25 -5.82
CA PRO A 40 -19.10 -20.87 -4.42
C PRO A 40 -18.40 -19.51 -4.29
N LEU A 41 -19.06 -18.54 -3.67
CA LEU A 41 -18.57 -17.16 -3.51
C LEU A 41 -17.36 -17.05 -2.58
N TRP A 42 -17.16 -18.03 -1.68
CA TRP A 42 -16.09 -17.99 -0.69
C TRP A 42 -14.70 -18.08 -1.33
N ILE A 43 -14.52 -18.76 -2.47
CA ILE A 43 -13.20 -18.91 -3.11
C ILE A 43 -12.60 -17.56 -3.50
N PRO A 44 -13.27 -16.73 -4.34
CA PRO A 44 -12.73 -15.42 -4.69
C PRO A 44 -12.66 -14.47 -3.49
N GLN A 45 -13.60 -14.57 -2.54
CA GLN A 45 -13.61 -13.73 -1.35
C GLN A 45 -12.41 -14.01 -0.43
N MET A 46 -12.06 -15.28 -0.21
CA MET A 46 -10.90 -15.67 0.59
C MET A 46 -9.59 -15.25 -0.06
N LEU A 47 -9.48 -15.37 -1.39
CA LEU A 47 -8.31 -14.87 -2.13
C LEU A 47 -8.15 -13.36 -1.97
N TRP A 48 -9.25 -12.61 -2.03
CA TRP A 48 -9.24 -11.18 -1.82
C TRP A 48 -8.82 -10.80 -0.40
N VAL A 49 -9.36 -11.48 0.62
CA VAL A 49 -8.95 -11.31 2.03
C VAL A 49 -7.46 -11.59 2.21
N ALA A 50 -6.92 -12.64 1.58
CA ALA A 50 -5.50 -12.94 1.64
C ALA A 50 -4.64 -11.78 1.07
N GLY A 51 -5.08 -11.16 -0.03
CA GLY A 51 -4.43 -9.98 -0.59
C GLY A 51 -4.47 -8.77 0.36
N LEU A 52 -5.60 -8.54 1.05
CA LEU A 52 -5.72 -7.48 2.04
C LEU A 52 -4.83 -7.72 3.28
N VAL A 53 -4.74 -8.96 3.75
CA VAL A 53 -3.83 -9.34 4.84
C VAL A 53 -2.38 -9.09 4.42
N TRP A 54 -2.00 -9.46 3.19
CA TRP A 54 -0.68 -9.16 2.67
C TRP A 54 -0.38 -7.66 2.62
N LEU A 55 -1.36 -6.85 2.19
CA LEU A 55 -1.24 -5.39 2.20
C LEU A 55 -1.04 -4.85 3.63
N CYS A 56 -1.75 -5.37 4.63
CA CYS A 56 -1.53 -5.01 6.04
C CYS A 56 -0.09 -5.28 6.48
N VAL A 57 0.50 -6.42 6.07
CA VAL A 57 1.91 -6.74 6.38
C VAL A 57 2.86 -5.73 5.75
N VAL A 58 2.68 -5.41 4.47
CA VAL A 58 3.51 -4.41 3.77
C VAL A 58 3.37 -3.02 4.42
N LEU A 59 2.14 -2.60 4.76
CA LEU A 59 1.89 -1.33 5.44
C LEU A 59 2.54 -1.30 6.82
N ALA A 60 2.49 -2.39 7.59
CA ALA A 60 3.14 -2.48 8.89
C ALA A 60 4.67 -2.36 8.77
N LEU A 61 5.28 -3.00 7.77
CA LEU A 61 6.71 -2.87 7.50
C LEU A 61 7.07 -1.43 7.09
N MET A 62 6.28 -0.80 6.22
CA MET A 62 6.47 0.60 5.83
C MET A 62 6.33 1.55 7.03
N LEU A 63 5.32 1.34 7.87
CA LEU A 63 5.08 2.15 9.06
C LEU A 63 6.23 2.02 10.06
N LEU A 64 6.72 0.79 10.27
CA LEU A 64 7.88 0.53 11.14
C LEU A 64 9.11 1.27 10.64
N ARG A 65 9.44 1.14 9.34
CA ARG A 65 10.60 1.82 8.76
C ARG A 65 10.47 3.35 8.82
N ALA A 66 9.28 3.88 8.52
CA ALA A 66 9.02 5.32 8.58
C ALA A 66 9.12 5.85 10.02
N SER A 67 8.64 5.07 11.00
CA SER A 67 8.71 5.43 12.43
C SER A 67 10.14 5.33 12.96
N LEU A 68 10.92 4.32 12.55
CA LEU A 68 12.34 4.21 12.89
C LEU A 68 13.12 5.41 12.34
N ALA A 69 12.92 5.77 11.06
CA ALA A 69 13.56 6.94 10.45
C ALA A 69 13.30 8.24 11.21
N LEU A 70 12.06 8.42 11.69
CA LEU A 70 11.65 9.57 12.49
C LEU A 70 12.37 9.63 13.84
N VAL A 71 12.63 8.47 14.47
CA VAL A 71 13.23 8.40 15.80
C VAL A 71 14.76 8.45 15.76
N THR A 72 15.42 7.82 14.78
CA THR A 72 16.89 7.79 14.72
C THR A 72 17.49 9.02 14.04
N GLY A 73 16.73 9.79 13.24
CA GLY A 73 17.28 10.92 12.46
C GLY A 73 18.30 10.52 11.38
N ASP A 74 18.64 9.22 11.31
CA ASP A 74 19.57 8.61 10.37
C ASP A 74 18.78 8.16 9.13
N ILE A 75 18.52 9.14 8.27
CA ILE A 75 17.84 8.97 6.98
C ILE A 75 18.65 8.05 6.05
N GLU A 76 19.97 7.94 6.24
CA GLU A 76 20.88 7.26 5.32
C GLU A 76 20.76 5.72 5.40
N GLN A 77 20.71 5.16 6.61
CA GLN A 77 20.50 3.72 6.81
C GLN A 77 19.12 3.25 6.35
N VAL A 78 18.09 4.07 6.58
CA VAL A 78 16.73 3.76 6.10
C VAL A 78 16.66 3.80 4.58
N ARG A 79 17.37 4.74 3.94
CA ARG A 79 17.44 4.91 2.48
C ARG A 79 18.12 3.72 1.79
N ALA A 80 19.19 3.19 2.38
CA ALA A 80 19.90 2.01 1.87
C ALA A 80 19.04 0.73 1.88
N ILE A 81 18.16 0.57 2.89
CA ILE A 81 17.30 -0.63 3.03
C ILE A 81 15.93 -0.45 2.33
N CYS A 82 15.44 0.79 2.16
CA CYS A 82 14.13 1.05 1.56
C CYS A 82 14.11 1.20 0.05
N GLY A 83 15.20 1.58 -0.62
CA GLY A 83 15.22 1.71 -2.09
C GLY A 83 14.15 2.63 -2.71
N MET A 84 13.35 3.33 -1.90
CA MET A 84 12.38 4.30 -2.39
C MET A 84 13.10 5.63 -2.58
N ARG A 85 13.25 5.99 -3.85
CA ARG A 85 13.60 7.35 -4.29
C ARG A 85 12.69 8.32 -3.56
N THR A 86 13.27 9.26 -2.82
CA THR A 86 12.46 10.19 -2.01
C THR A 86 11.80 11.20 -2.93
N ALA A 87 10.54 11.62 -2.66
CA ALA A 87 9.82 12.61 -3.47
C ALA A 87 10.61 13.91 -3.73
N LYS A 88 11.51 14.27 -2.81
CA LYS A 88 12.44 15.40 -2.94
C LYS A 88 13.52 15.18 -4.00
N GLU A 89 13.99 13.94 -4.15
CA GLU A 89 14.97 13.55 -5.16
C GLU A 89 14.34 13.54 -6.55
N GLU A 90 13.10 13.05 -6.65
CA GLU A 90 12.29 13.11 -7.87
C GLU A 90 11.96 14.56 -8.28
N ALA A 91 11.53 15.40 -7.32
CA ALA A 91 11.29 16.82 -7.58
C ALA A 91 12.57 17.60 -7.95
N SER A 92 13.71 17.23 -7.38
CA SER A 92 15.00 17.84 -7.74
C SER A 92 15.42 17.47 -9.15
N GLU A 93 15.22 16.21 -9.54
CA GLU A 93 15.57 15.72 -10.87
C GLU A 93 14.66 16.32 -11.95
N GLU A 94 13.36 16.48 -11.66
CA GLU A 94 12.42 17.21 -12.52
C GLU A 94 12.78 18.70 -12.63
N ALA A 95 13.20 19.34 -11.53
CA ALA A 95 13.66 20.73 -11.57
C ALA A 95 14.95 20.90 -12.39
N GLU A 96 15.88 19.95 -12.32
CA GLU A 96 17.08 19.94 -13.15
C GLU A 96 16.78 19.61 -14.62
N ALA A 97 15.82 18.73 -14.90
CA ALA A 97 15.32 18.48 -16.25
C ALA A 97 14.67 19.73 -16.84
N GLY A 98 13.83 20.43 -16.06
CA GLY A 98 13.20 21.69 -16.48
C GLY A 98 14.22 22.79 -16.78
N LYS A 99 15.26 22.93 -15.95
CA LYS A 99 16.36 23.88 -16.22
C LYS A 99 17.10 23.57 -17.52
N ARG A 100 17.33 22.29 -17.82
CA ARG A 100 17.98 21.86 -19.08
C ARG A 100 17.12 22.20 -20.30
N ILE A 101 15.80 22.02 -20.23
CA ILE A 101 14.89 22.35 -21.33
C ILE A 101 14.88 23.86 -21.60
N VAL A 102 14.79 24.70 -20.56
CA VAL A 102 14.81 26.17 -20.71
C VAL A 102 16.14 26.66 -21.28
N GLN A 103 17.27 26.03 -20.93
CA GLN A 103 18.57 26.36 -21.51
C GLN A 103 18.68 26.00 -23.00
N MET A 104 17.99 24.94 -23.45
CA MET A 104 17.92 24.57 -24.87
C MET A 104 17.04 25.54 -25.68
N GLU A 105 15.99 26.12 -25.08
CA GLU A 105 15.13 27.11 -25.74
C GLU A 105 15.77 28.50 -25.87
N GLN A 106 16.82 28.79 -25.09
CA GLN A 106 17.55 30.06 -25.13
C GLN A 106 18.76 30.08 -26.07
N GLN A 107 19.07 28.96 -26.73
CA GLN A 107 20.08 28.84 -27.79
C GLN A 107 19.45 28.84 -29.18
#